data_AF-A0A523ASH5-F1
#
_entry.id   AF-A0A523ASH5-F1
#
_cell.length_a   1.000
_cell.length_b   1.000
_cell.length_c   1.000
_cell.angle_alpha   90.00
_cell.angle_beta   90.00
_cell.angle_gamma   90.00
#
_symmetry.space_group_name_H-M   'P 1'
#
loop_
_entity.id
_entity.type
_entity.pdbx_description
1 polymer ?
#
loop_
_entity_poly.entity_id
_entity_poly.type
_entity_poly.pdbx_seq_one_letter_code
_entity_poly.pdbx_strand_id
1 'polypeptide(L)' 'HLPPLCEERGVPYVYVPKKAELGAASGIEVSSAAVAIVEEGEAAPLIKEILSNLKELKR' A
#
# COMPACT_ATOMS: atom_id res chain seq x y z
N HIS A 1 10.10 6.94 8.95
CA HIS A 1 10.49 7.81 7.80
C HIS A 1 9.88 7.37 6.47
N LEU A 2 8.97 6.40 6.44
CA LEU A 2 8.39 5.92 5.18
C LEU A 2 7.58 7.00 4.42
N PRO A 3 6.70 7.79 5.07
CA PRO A 3 5.88 8.78 4.36
C PRO A 3 6.69 9.83 3.58
N PRO A 4 7.69 10.54 4.17
CA PRO A 4 8.47 11.52 3.42
C PRO A 4 9.31 10.87 2.31
N LEU A 5 9.84 9.66 2.55
CA LEU A 5 10.59 8.94 1.51
C LEU A 5 9.70 8.54 0.33
N CYS A 6 8.46 8.11 0.59
CA CYS A 6 7.49 7.81 -0.46
C CYS A 6 7.11 9.06 -1.26
N GLU A 7 7.02 10.23 -0.61
CA GLU A 7 6.75 11.50 -1.29
C GLU A 7 7.93 11.95 -2.17
N GLU A 8 9.16 11.88 -1.66
CA GLU A 8 10.37 12.20 -2.43
C GLU A 8 10.55 11.27 -3.64
N ARG A 9 10.16 10.00 -3.51
CA ARG A 9 10.26 8.99 -4.57
C ARG A 9 9.04 8.99 -5.50
N GLY A 10 8.00 9.76 -5.21
CA GLY A 10 6.73 9.76 -5.94
C GLY A 10 5.97 8.43 -5.85
N VAL A 11 6.20 7.64 -4.81
CA VAL A 11 5.56 6.33 -4.61
C VAL A 11 4.20 6.53 -3.92
N PRO A 12 3.10 6.05 -4.52
CA PRO A 12 1.79 6.10 -3.89
C PRO A 12 1.78 5.20 -2.65
N TYR A 13 1.20 5.71 -1.56
CA TYR A 13 1.07 5.00 -0.31
C TYR A 13 -0.29 5.29 0.33
N VAL A 14 -0.74 4.37 1.16
CA VAL A 14 -1.97 4.48 1.94
C VAL A 14 -1.72 3.99 3.36
N TYR A 15 -2.47 4.53 4.32
CA TYR A 15 -2.45 4.06 5.69
C TYR A 15 -3.53 3.02 5.92
N VAL A 16 -3.19 2.01 6.72
CA VAL A 16 -4.12 0.99 7.18
C VAL A 16 -4.35 1.14 8.69
N PRO A 17 -5.55 0.84 9.19
CA PRO A 17 -5.92 1.09 10.57
C PRO A 17 -5.19 0.17 11.56
N LYS A 18 -4.87 -1.08 11.17
CA LYS A 18 -4.23 -2.06 12.06
C LYS A 18 -3.08 -2.81 11.40
N LYS A 19 -1.98 -2.94 12.14
CA LYS A 19 -0.78 -3.69 11.73
C LYS A 19 -1.03 -5.20 11.58
N ALA A 20 -1.95 -5.76 12.38
CA ALA A 20 -2.30 -7.17 12.33
C ALA A 20 -3.02 -7.52 11.02
N GLU A 21 -3.97 -6.68 10.60
CA GLU A 21 -4.70 -6.86 9.34
C GLU A 21 -3.77 -6.78 8.13
N LEU A 22 -2.80 -5.86 8.16
CA LEU A 22 -1.79 -5.75 7.10
C LEU A 22 -0.94 -7.02 6.95
N GLY A 23 -0.48 -7.57 8.08
CA GLY A 23 0.31 -8.81 8.10
C GLY A 23 -0.48 -9.99 7.53
N ALA A 24 -1.70 -10.19 8.04
CA ALA A 24 -2.59 -11.26 7.59
C ALA A 24 -2.93 -11.14 6.10
N ALA A 25 -3.26 -9.92 5.62
CA ALA A 25 -3.55 -9.68 4.20
C ALA A 25 -2.34 -9.90 3.28
N SER A 26 -1.11 -9.78 3.82
CA SER A 26 0.12 -10.05 3.09
C SER A 26 0.53 -11.53 3.13
N GLY A 27 -0.28 -12.40 3.74
CA GLY A 27 0.00 -13.83 3.89
C GLY A 27 1.01 -14.17 4.99
N ILE A 28 1.23 -13.27 5.95
CA ILE A 28 2.17 -13.49 7.06
C ILE A 28 1.39 -13.58 8.38
N GLU A 29 1.81 -14.51 9.25
CA GLU A 29 1.16 -14.75 10.55
C GLU A 29 1.48 -13.69 11.63
N VAL A 30 2.43 -12.78 11.35
CA VAL A 30 2.83 -11.70 12.26
C VAL A 30 2.37 -10.33 11.76
N SER A 31 2.16 -9.40 12.70
CA SER A 31 1.80 -8.02 12.36
C SER A 31 2.90 -7.34 11.54
N SER A 32 2.51 -6.64 10.48
CA SER A 32 3.44 -5.86 9.65
C SER A 32 3.26 -4.35 9.89
N ALA A 33 4.37 -3.62 9.98
CA ALA A 33 4.36 -2.17 10.09
C ALA A 33 4.20 -1.47 8.73
N ALA A 34 4.68 -2.10 7.65
CA ALA A 34 4.64 -1.58 6.30
C ALA A 34 4.80 -2.71 5.29
N VAL A 35 4.17 -2.56 4.12
CA VAL A 35 4.24 -3.53 3.01
C VAL A 35 4.42 -2.75 1.73
N ALA A 36 5.26 -3.26 0.83
CA ALA A 36 5.49 -2.70 -0.50
C ALA A 36 5.18 -3.76 -1.55
N ILE A 37 4.38 -3.38 -2.53
CA ILE A 37 4.08 -4.22 -3.70
C ILE A 37 5.19 -3.97 -4.71
N VAL A 38 6.03 -4.98 -4.95
CA VAL A 38 7.14 -4.90 -5.93
C VAL A 38 6.66 -5.39 -7.30
N GLU A 39 5.83 -6.43 -7.32
CA GLU A 39 5.20 -6.98 -8.53
C GLU A 39 3.70 -7.19 -8.29
N GLU A 40 2.90 -6.70 -9.22
CA GLU A 40 1.44 -6.67 -9.13
C GLU A 40 0.75 -7.97 -9.57
N GLY A 41 1.43 -8.78 -10.40
CA GLY A 41 0.91 -10.05 -10.89
C GLY A 41 -0.49 -9.92 -11.50
N GLU A 42 -1.38 -10.85 -11.15
CA GLU A 42 -2.77 -10.89 -11.62
C GLU A 42 -3.64 -9.77 -11.05
N ALA A 43 -3.20 -9.08 -9.99
CA ALA A 43 -3.93 -8.00 -9.33
C ALA A 43 -3.69 -6.61 -9.97
N ALA A 44 -2.89 -6.52 -11.03
CA ALA A 44 -2.61 -5.28 -11.77
C ALA A 44 -3.86 -4.41 -12.09
N PRO A 45 -4.99 -4.96 -12.60
CA PRO A 45 -6.18 -4.13 -12.88
C PRO A 45 -6.77 -3.52 -11.60
N LEU A 46 -6.83 -4.29 -10.51
CA LEU A 46 -7.34 -3.83 -9.22
C LEU A 46 -6.41 -2.77 -8.61
N ILE A 47 -5.10 -2.96 -8.71
CA ILE A 47 -4.12 -1.98 -8.21
C ILE A 47 -4.25 -0.66 -8.96
N LYS A 48 -4.45 -0.67 -10.29
CA LYS A 48 -4.69 0.55 -11.07
C LYS A 48 -5.95 1.30 -10.60
N GLU A 49 -7.02 0.57 -10.30
CA GLU A 49 -8.24 1.16 -9.77
C GLU A 49 -8.00 1.80 -8.39
N ILE A 50 -7.29 1.10 -7.49
CA ILE A 50 -6.90 1.64 -6.17
C ILE A 50 -6.06 2.91 -6.34
N LEU A 51 -5.09 2.92 -7.26
CA LEU A 51 -4.26 4.08 -7.53
C LEU A 51 -5.07 5.28 -8.06
N SER A 52 -6.12 5.03 -8.85
CA SER A 52 -7.04 6.09 -9.28
C SER A 52 -7.78 6.70 -8.08
N ASN A 53 -8.39 5.85 -7.26
CA ASN A 53 -9.12 6.28 -6.06
C ASN A 53 -8.20 7.02 -5.06
N LEU A 54 -6.95 6.56 -4.90
CA LEU A 54 -5.99 7.22 -4.01
C LEU A 54 -5.60 8.63 -4.47
N LYS A 55 -5.55 8.87 -5.78
CA LYS A 55 -5.32 10.22 -6.32
C LYS A 55 -6.50 11.15 -6.04
N GLU A 56 -7.72 10.62 -6.09
CA GLU A 56 -8.93 11.38 -5.76
C GLU A 56 -9.02 11.69 -4.27
N LEU A 57 -8.59 10.76 -3.40
CA LEU A 57 -8.63 10.92 -1.94
C LEU A 57 -7.56 11.88 -1.40
N LYS A 58 -6.46 12.08 -2.13
CA LYS A 58 -5.40 13.05 -1.79
C LYS A 58 -5.72 14.48 -2.28
N ARG A 59 -6.85 14.70 -2.95
CA ARG A 59 -7.30 16.01 -3.45
C ARG A 59 -8.26 16.67 -2.47
#